data_AF-A0A1I3TIT0-F1
#
_entry.id   AF-A0A1I3TIT0-F1
#
_cell.length_a   1.000
_cell.length_b   1.000
_cell.length_c   1.000
_cell.angle_alpha   90.00
_cell.angle_beta   90.00
_cell.angle_gamma   90.00
#
_symmetry.space_group_name_H-M   'P 1'
#
loop_
_entity.id
_entity.type
_entity.pdbx_description
1 polymer ?
#
loop_
_entity_poly.entity_id
_entity_poly.type
_entity_poly.pdbx_seq_one_letter_code
_entity_poly.pdbx_strand_id
1 'polypeptide(L)'
;MVRHQYETSLPKSASVRNEYELLQKLVHELGSVDQTLRETIASALVSQSDLAAFEHFDTGIVGMSLNTHKAIADQVIEGGYKTLNEYRRAALQKLREFERRKEGPGRGTINWYKIALAEKNEKLIRVANDIALMSQRLDEVLALAQQMAAKASMLDEFQKQRDELLRKF
;
A
#
# COMPACT_ATOMS: atom_id res chain seq x y z
N MET A 1 42.83 30.48 1.85
CA MET A 1 41.53 30.46 2.55
C MET A 1 41.30 29.06 3.09
N VAL A 2 41.46 28.91 4.39
CA VAL A 2 41.35 27.64 5.12
C VAL A 2 39.86 27.39 5.38
N ARG A 3 39.28 26.35 4.78
CA ARG A 3 37.95 25.86 5.17
C ARG A 3 38.14 24.99 6.41
N HIS A 4 37.79 25.55 7.57
CA HIS A 4 37.78 24.81 8.82
C HIS A 4 36.73 23.70 8.76
N GLN A 5 37.23 22.48 8.95
CA GLN A 5 36.49 21.31 9.37
C GLN A 5 35.83 21.60 10.72
N TYR A 6 34.50 21.62 10.73
CA TYR A 6 33.72 21.38 11.93
C TYR A 6 32.89 20.11 11.70
N GLU A 7 33.58 18.99 11.49
CA GLU A 7 33.01 17.68 11.79
C GLU A 7 33.04 17.52 13.31
N THR A 8 32.06 18.10 14.00
CA THR A 8 31.70 17.63 15.33
C THR A 8 31.12 16.22 15.16
N SER A 9 32.00 15.21 15.13
CA SER A 9 31.59 13.81 15.17
C SER A 9 30.77 13.64 16.44
N LEU A 10 29.46 13.43 16.31
CA LEU A 10 28.64 12.97 17.43
C LEU A 10 29.34 11.75 18.04
N PRO A 11 29.44 11.64 19.38
CA PRO A 11 30.08 10.49 19.99
C PRO A 11 29.43 9.21 19.45
N LYS A 12 30.23 8.27 18.93
CA LYS A 12 29.71 7.01 18.37
C LYS A 12 28.81 6.26 19.37
N SER A 13 29.03 6.46 20.67
CA SER A 13 28.16 6.00 21.75
C SER A 13 26.77 6.65 21.75
N ALA A 14 26.66 7.95 21.48
CA ALA A 14 25.38 8.63 21.32
C ALA A 14 24.64 8.12 20.08
N SER A 15 25.35 7.90 18.97
CA SER A 15 24.76 7.30 17.77
C SER A 15 24.13 5.93 18.03
N VAL A 16 24.85 5.03 18.71
CA VAL A 16 24.32 3.69 19.03
C VAL A 16 23.11 3.76 19.98
N ARG A 17 23.06 4.74 20.90
CA ARG A 17 21.87 4.97 21.74
C ARG A 17 20.69 5.47 20.91
N ASN A 18 20.90 6.45 20.03
CA ASN A 18 19.85 6.97 19.16
C ASN A 18 19.30 5.89 18.22
N GLU A 19 20.17 5.03 17.70
CA GLU A 19 19.75 3.86 16.92
C GLU A 19 18.89 2.91 17.76
N TYR A 20 19.33 2.59 18.98
CA TYR A 20 18.55 1.73 19.88
C TYR A 20 17.17 2.32 20.20
N GLU A 21 17.10 3.62 20.52
CA GLU A 21 15.84 4.34 20.77
C GLU A 21 14.93 4.31 19.54
N LEU A 22 15.48 4.47 18.33
CA LEU A 22 14.73 4.37 17.09
C LEU A 22 14.16 2.96 16.90
N LEU A 23 14.93 1.91 17.16
CA LEU A 23 14.44 0.53 17.08
C LEU A 23 13.32 0.27 18.10
N GLN A 24 13.44 0.80 19.32
CA GLN A 24 12.37 0.73 20.32
C GLN A 24 11.10 1.43 19.83
N LYS A 25 11.22 2.63 19.25
CA LYS A 25 10.07 3.35 18.65
C LYS A 25 9.44 2.56 17.52
N LEU A 26 10.22 1.95 16.62
CA LEU A 26 9.70 1.09 15.55
C LEU A 26 8.96 -0.14 16.10
N VAL A 27 9.37 -0.67 17.25
CA VAL A 27 8.72 -1.83 17.86
C VAL A 27 7.42 -1.47 18.59
N HIS A 28 7.43 -0.38 19.35
CA HIS A 28 6.35 -0.02 20.27
C HIS A 28 5.36 1.00 19.68
N GLU A 29 5.84 1.92 18.85
CA GLU A 29 5.09 3.10 18.40
C GLU A 29 5.30 3.35 16.89
N LEU A 30 5.23 2.30 16.06
CA LEU A 30 5.54 2.40 14.63
C LEU A 30 4.76 3.50 13.89
N GLY A 31 3.57 3.88 14.37
CA GLY A 31 2.74 4.94 13.79
C GLY A 31 3.26 6.36 14.04
N SER A 32 4.11 6.58 15.05
CA SER A 32 4.70 7.90 15.36
C SER A 32 6.00 8.15 14.58
N VAL A 33 6.58 7.11 13.98
CA VAL A 33 7.79 7.22 13.17
C VAL A 33 7.41 7.69 11.76
N ASP A 34 8.10 8.73 11.30
CA ASP A 34 7.93 9.29 9.97
C ASP A 34 8.02 8.23 8.86
N GLN A 35 7.26 8.40 7.78
CA GLN A 35 7.23 7.45 6.68
C GLN A 35 8.57 7.35 5.96
N THR A 36 9.20 8.48 5.65
CA THR A 36 10.49 8.50 4.96
C THR A 36 11.56 7.81 5.80
N LEU A 37 11.56 8.05 7.11
CA LEU A 37 12.47 7.34 8.03
C LEU A 37 12.22 5.82 8.06
N ARG A 38 10.96 5.38 8.10
CA ARG A 38 10.62 3.95 8.06
C ARG A 38 11.09 3.26 6.79
N GLU A 39 10.91 3.91 5.64
CA GLU A 39 11.36 3.39 4.35
C GLU A 39 12.89 3.34 4.28
N THR A 40 13.57 4.37 4.77
CA THR A 40 15.04 4.47 4.74
C THR A 40 15.71 3.41 5.62
N ILE A 41 15.20 3.17 6.82
CA ILE A 41 15.79 2.20 7.75
C ILE A 41 15.45 0.74 7.42
N ALA A 42 14.39 0.47 6.65
CA ALA A 42 13.91 -0.89 6.39
C ALA A 42 14.99 -1.82 5.80
N SER A 43 15.83 -1.31 4.88
CA SER A 43 16.93 -2.05 4.28
C SER A 43 18.07 -2.31 5.28
N ALA A 44 18.38 -1.33 6.13
CA ALA A 44 19.39 -1.44 7.18
C ALA A 44 19.04 -2.53 8.22
N LEU A 45 17.75 -2.75 8.49
CA LEU A 45 17.33 -3.76 9.46
C LEU A 45 17.50 -5.20 8.96
N VAL A 46 17.81 -5.44 7.68
CA VAL A 46 17.94 -6.80 7.11
C VAL A 46 19.08 -7.56 7.77
N SER A 47 20.24 -6.92 7.91
CA SER A 47 21.43 -7.54 8.51
C SER A 47 22.05 -6.68 9.61
N GLN A 48 22.96 -7.29 10.36
CA GLN A 48 23.73 -6.60 11.39
C GLN A 48 24.70 -5.58 10.80
N SER A 49 25.33 -5.93 9.66
CA SER A 49 26.29 -5.07 8.99
C SER A 49 25.60 -3.85 8.38
N ASP A 50 24.42 -4.03 7.80
CA ASP A 50 23.67 -2.94 7.18
C ASP A 50 23.16 -1.96 8.24
N LEU A 51 22.73 -2.46 9.41
CA LEU A 51 22.38 -1.62 10.54
C LEU A 51 23.60 -0.82 11.03
N ALA A 52 24.75 -1.47 11.21
CA ALA A 52 25.95 -0.78 11.66
C ALA A 52 26.42 0.31 10.67
N ALA A 53 26.16 0.13 9.37
CA ALA A 53 26.48 1.10 8.33
C ALA A 53 25.38 2.15 8.11
N PHE A 54 24.26 2.07 8.82
CA PHE A 54 23.14 2.98 8.65
C PHE A 54 23.51 4.40 9.11
N GLU A 55 23.12 5.37 8.30
CA GLU A 55 23.37 6.80 8.53
C GLU A 55 22.07 7.57 8.40
N HIS A 56 21.79 8.38 9.42
CA HIS A 56 20.65 9.28 9.40
C HIS A 56 20.93 10.50 10.29
N PHE A 57 21.35 11.59 9.65
CA PHE A 57 21.82 12.81 10.31
C PHE A 57 20.77 13.45 11.21
N ASP A 58 19.50 13.46 10.79
CA ASP A 58 18.41 14.12 11.55
C ASP A 58 18.12 13.40 12.88
N THR A 59 18.45 12.11 12.98
CA THR A 59 18.38 11.35 14.24
C THR A 59 19.74 11.22 14.92
N GLY A 60 20.78 11.86 14.39
CA GLY A 60 22.15 11.78 14.91
C GLY A 60 22.75 10.37 14.86
N ILE A 61 22.33 9.54 13.90
CA ILE A 61 22.87 8.19 13.69
C ILE A 61 23.97 8.28 12.63
N VAL A 62 25.15 7.78 12.96
CA VAL A 62 26.32 7.73 12.08
C VAL A 62 26.77 6.29 11.87
N GLY A 63 27.21 5.99 10.65
CA GLY A 63 27.65 4.68 10.24
C GLY A 63 29.00 4.34 10.85
N MET A 64 29.21 3.06 11.14
CA MET A 64 30.46 2.56 11.67
C MET A 64 30.69 1.10 11.30
N SER A 65 31.92 0.62 11.53
CA SER A 65 32.20 -0.80 11.33
C SER A 65 31.39 -1.66 12.30
N LEU A 66 30.98 -2.86 11.87
CA LEU A 66 30.22 -3.80 12.70
C LEU A 66 30.92 -4.10 14.04
N ASN A 67 32.24 -4.20 14.05
CA ASN A 67 32.99 -4.50 15.27
C ASN A 67 32.98 -3.31 16.24
N THR A 68 33.09 -2.09 15.72
CA THR A 68 32.95 -0.86 16.53
C THR A 68 31.54 -0.75 17.10
N HIS A 69 30.52 -1.00 16.26
CA HIS A 69 29.12 -0.97 16.64
C HIS A 69 28.81 -1.94 17.79
N LYS A 70 29.27 -3.20 17.66
CA LYS A 70 29.16 -4.22 18.71
C LYS A 70 29.80 -3.80 20.02
N ALA A 71 31.06 -3.39 19.97
CA ALA A 71 31.83 -3.01 21.16
C ALA A 71 31.18 -1.83 21.90
N ILE A 72 30.64 -0.86 21.16
CA ILE A 72 29.94 0.28 21.75
C ILE A 72 28.59 -0.15 22.32
N ALA A 73 27.82 -0.97 21.60
CA ALA A 73 26.53 -1.47 22.07
C ALA A 73 26.68 -2.24 23.39
N ASP A 74 27.69 -3.09 23.51
CA ASP A 74 28.01 -3.83 24.75
C ASP A 74 28.35 -2.91 25.94
N GLN A 75 28.80 -1.68 25.68
CA GLN A 75 29.12 -0.69 26.71
C GLN A 75 27.94 0.20 27.09
N VAL A 76 27.07 0.55 26.13
CA VAL A 76 26.09 1.63 26.31
C VAL A 76 24.64 1.18 26.36
N ILE A 77 24.35 -0.05 25.98
CA ILE A 77 23.00 -0.64 25.98
C ILE A 77 22.93 -1.74 27.04
N GLU A 78 21.85 -1.75 27.82
CA GLU A 78 21.60 -2.82 28.77
C GLU A 78 21.34 -4.16 28.04
N GLY A 79 22.11 -5.20 28.42
CA GLY A 79 22.15 -6.48 27.69
C GLY A 79 22.93 -6.44 26.37
N GLY A 80 23.57 -5.30 26.08
CA GLY A 80 24.57 -5.14 25.04
C GLY A 80 24.06 -5.30 23.61
N TYR A 81 24.96 -5.70 22.73
CA TYR A 81 24.68 -5.89 21.31
C TYR A 81 23.61 -6.96 21.05
N LYS A 82 23.48 -7.94 21.95
CA LYS A 82 22.44 -8.96 21.85
C LYS A 82 21.05 -8.31 21.87
N THR A 83 20.78 -7.46 22.85
CA THR A 83 19.52 -6.70 22.97
C THR A 83 19.27 -5.86 21.73
N LEU A 84 20.28 -5.12 21.26
CA LEU A 84 20.17 -4.29 20.07
C LEU A 84 19.74 -5.11 18.84
N ASN A 85 20.35 -6.28 18.64
CA ASN A 85 20.02 -7.17 17.53
C ASN A 85 18.65 -7.84 17.69
N GLU A 86 18.15 -8.06 18.90
CA GLU A 86 16.78 -8.51 19.16
C GLU A 86 15.77 -7.44 18.73
N TYR A 87 15.99 -6.18 19.13
CA TYR A 87 15.17 -5.05 18.71
C TYR A 87 15.23 -4.81 17.21
N ARG A 88 16.39 -4.99 16.56
CA ARG A 88 16.51 -4.93 15.09
C ARG A 88 15.56 -5.93 14.42
N ARG A 89 15.57 -7.19 14.85
CA ARG A 89 14.72 -8.24 14.29
C ARG A 89 13.24 -7.95 14.54
N ALA A 90 12.89 -7.51 15.74
CA ALA A 90 11.53 -7.13 16.10
C ALA A 90 11.03 -5.94 15.27
N ALA A 91 11.86 -4.91 15.08
CA ALA A 91 11.55 -3.74 14.25
C ALA A 91 11.32 -4.14 12.79
N LEU A 92 12.17 -5.01 12.22
CA LEU A 92 12.00 -5.52 10.86
C LEU A 92 10.68 -6.29 10.71
N GLN A 93 10.34 -7.13 11.68
CA GLN A 93 9.07 -7.86 11.69
C GLN A 93 7.88 -6.88 11.74
N LYS A 94 7.94 -5.85 12.60
CA LYS A 94 6.90 -4.84 12.73
C LYS A 94 6.68 -4.05 11.44
N LEU A 95 7.75 -3.65 10.75
CA LEU A 95 7.65 -2.98 9.45
C LEU A 95 6.97 -3.88 8.42
N ARG A 96 7.38 -5.15 8.31
CA ARG A 96 6.76 -6.11 7.38
C ARG A 96 5.27 -6.35 7.69
N GLU A 97 4.91 -6.46 8.97
CA GLU A 97 3.51 -6.59 9.38
C GLU A 97 2.70 -5.34 9.03
N PHE A 98 3.29 -4.16 9.17
CA PHE A 98 2.66 -2.89 8.85
C PHE A 98 2.43 -2.71 7.34
N GLU A 99 3.40 -3.10 6.51
CA GLU A 99 3.27 -3.13 5.05
C GLU A 99 2.19 -4.15 4.62
N ARG A 100 2.20 -5.36 5.18
CA ARG A 100 1.16 -6.39 4.92
C ARG A 100 -0.24 -6.01 5.38
N ARG A 101 -0.40 -5.01 6.26
CA ARG A 101 -1.72 -4.45 6.61
C ARG A 101 -2.17 -3.39 5.63
N LYS A 102 -1.23 -2.66 5.01
CA LYS A 102 -1.52 -1.68 3.96
C LYS A 102 -1.85 -2.37 2.63
N GLU A 103 -1.12 -3.42 2.29
CA GLU A 103 -1.42 -4.29 1.17
C GLU A 103 -2.55 -5.23 1.61
N GLY A 104 -3.72 -5.17 0.97
CA GLY A 104 -4.82 -6.08 1.28
C GLY A 104 -4.43 -7.58 1.22
N PRO A 105 -5.36 -8.51 1.49
CA PRO A 105 -5.04 -9.93 1.52
C PRO A 105 -4.34 -10.38 0.23
N GLY A 106 -3.23 -11.09 0.36
CA GLY A 106 -2.43 -11.54 -0.79
C GLY A 106 -3.26 -12.35 -1.79
N ARG A 107 -3.01 -12.12 -3.09
CA ARG A 107 -3.64 -12.85 -4.18
C ARG A 107 -3.45 -14.36 -3.99
N GLY A 108 -4.54 -15.13 -4.10
CA GLY A 108 -4.53 -16.58 -3.87
C GLY A 108 -4.92 -17.02 -2.45
N THR A 109 -5.09 -16.10 -1.50
CA THR A 109 -5.72 -16.43 -0.21
C THR A 109 -7.24 -16.57 -0.35
N ILE A 110 -7.87 -17.40 0.47
CA ILE A 110 -9.35 -17.54 0.50
C ILE A 110 -10.02 -16.17 0.67
N ASN A 111 -9.44 -15.30 1.50
CA ASN A 111 -10.00 -13.98 1.76
C ASN A 111 -9.91 -13.05 0.53
N TRP A 112 -8.82 -13.14 -0.24
CA TRP A 112 -8.71 -12.45 -1.52
C TRP A 112 -9.80 -12.90 -2.50
N TYR A 113 -10.03 -14.22 -2.62
CA TYR A 113 -11.10 -14.75 -3.48
C TYR A 113 -12.50 -14.30 -3.03
N LYS A 114 -12.76 -14.21 -1.72
CA LYS A 114 -14.03 -13.69 -1.19
C LYS A 114 -14.27 -12.23 -1.59
N ILE A 115 -13.26 -11.38 -1.44
CA ILE A 115 -13.34 -9.97 -1.83
C ILE A 115 -13.52 -9.85 -3.35
N ALA A 116 -12.70 -10.55 -4.14
CA ALA A 116 -12.79 -10.54 -5.59
C ALA A 116 -14.17 -11.04 -6.08
N LEU A 117 -14.73 -12.07 -5.45
CA LEU A 117 -16.05 -12.58 -5.77
C LEU A 117 -17.15 -11.56 -5.46
N ALA A 118 -17.07 -10.89 -4.31
CA ALA A 118 -18.00 -9.83 -3.93
C ALA A 118 -17.98 -8.68 -4.94
N GLU A 119 -16.79 -8.19 -5.33
CA GLU A 119 -16.63 -7.14 -6.33
C GLU A 119 -17.18 -7.54 -7.71
N LYS A 120 -16.95 -8.80 -8.12
CA LYS A 120 -17.47 -9.31 -9.40
C LYS A 120 -18.98 -9.45 -9.37
N ASN A 121 -19.55 -9.91 -8.26
CA ASN A 121 -21.00 -9.98 -8.09
C ASN A 121 -21.64 -8.60 -8.11
N GLU A 122 -21.02 -7.61 -7.46
CA GLU A 122 -21.52 -6.23 -7.50
C GLU A 122 -21.51 -5.68 -8.94
N LYS A 123 -20.45 -5.95 -9.71
CA LYS A 123 -20.39 -5.57 -11.13
C LYS A 123 -21.47 -6.25 -11.96
N LEU A 124 -21.74 -7.53 -11.73
CA LEU A 124 -22.82 -8.25 -12.42
C LEU A 124 -24.18 -7.63 -12.11
N ILE A 125 -24.46 -7.29 -10.86
CA ILE A 125 -25.70 -6.63 -10.45
C ILE A 125 -25.84 -5.27 -11.16
N ARG A 126 -24.78 -4.47 -11.20
CA ARG A 126 -24.81 -3.16 -11.90
C ARG A 126 -25.10 -3.33 -13.39
N VAL A 127 -24.39 -4.24 -14.06
CA VAL A 127 -24.62 -4.50 -15.49
C VAL A 127 -26.03 -5.02 -15.75
N ALA A 128 -26.56 -5.91 -14.91
CA ALA A 128 -27.93 -6.40 -15.03
C ALA A 128 -28.96 -5.26 -14.89
N ASN A 129 -28.75 -4.34 -13.94
CA ASN A 129 -29.59 -3.17 -13.76
C ASN A 129 -29.51 -2.22 -14.97
N ASP A 130 -28.30 -1.98 -15.50
CA ASP A 130 -28.11 -1.13 -16.68
C ASP A 130 -28.82 -1.72 -17.91
N ILE A 131 -28.73 -3.03 -18.11
CA ILE A 131 -29.45 -3.73 -19.18
C ILE A 131 -30.96 -3.59 -19.01
N ALA A 132 -31.48 -3.82 -17.79
CA ALA A 132 -32.91 -3.68 -17.51
C ALA A 132 -33.41 -2.25 -17.81
N LEU A 133 -32.64 -1.24 -17.41
CA LEU A 133 -32.95 0.15 -17.69
C LEU A 133 -32.91 0.46 -19.20
N MET A 134 -31.89 -0.02 -19.91
CA MET A 134 -31.79 0.17 -21.36
C MET A 134 -32.95 -0.47 -22.11
N SER A 135 -33.34 -1.69 -21.73
CA SER A 135 -34.50 -2.38 -22.30
C SER A 135 -35.79 -1.59 -22.07
N GLN A 136 -36.01 -1.11 -20.84
CA GLN A 136 -37.18 -0.26 -20.54
C GLN A 136 -37.20 1.00 -21.42
N ARG A 137 -36.06 1.71 -21.55
CA ARG A 137 -35.99 2.91 -22.39
C ARG A 137 -36.22 2.60 -23.87
N LEU A 138 -35.74 1.46 -24.35
CA LEU A 138 -36.01 1.02 -25.72
C LEU A 138 -37.50 0.78 -25.93
N ASP A 139 -38.18 0.11 -25.00
CA ASP A 139 -39.63 -0.13 -25.07
C ASP A 139 -40.43 1.18 -25.09
N GLU A 140 -40.06 2.15 -24.24
CA GLU A 140 -40.65 3.49 -24.22
C GLU A 140 -40.49 4.22 -25.56
N VAL A 141 -39.29 4.17 -26.15
CA VAL A 141 -39.01 4.78 -27.46
C VAL A 141 -39.78 4.08 -28.58
N LEU A 142 -39.85 2.74 -28.57
CA LEU A 142 -40.61 1.97 -29.56
C LEU A 142 -42.10 2.27 -29.47
N ALA A 143 -42.66 2.37 -28.26
CA ALA A 143 -44.04 2.73 -28.05
C ALA A 143 -44.35 4.14 -28.59
N LEU A 144 -43.46 5.11 -28.35
CA LEU A 144 -43.60 6.47 -28.88
C LEU A 144 -43.52 6.49 -30.40
N ALA A 145 -42.55 5.78 -30.99
CA ALA A 145 -42.39 5.68 -32.44
C ALA A 145 -43.64 5.06 -33.09
N GLN A 146 -44.20 4.01 -32.47
CA GLN A 146 -45.44 3.38 -32.94
C GLN A 146 -46.63 4.35 -32.89
N GLN A 147 -46.76 5.13 -31.81
CA GLN A 147 -47.81 6.16 -31.71
C GLN A 147 -47.66 7.25 -32.78
N MET A 148 -46.43 7.68 -33.07
CA MET A 148 -46.15 8.66 -34.12
C MET A 148 -46.47 8.09 -35.51
N ALA A 149 -46.07 6.85 -35.79
CA ALA A 149 -46.39 6.17 -37.04
C ALA A 149 -47.91 6.02 -37.24
N ALA A 150 -48.65 5.68 -36.18
CA ALA A 150 -50.11 5.61 -36.23
C ALA A 150 -50.74 6.97 -36.55
N LYS A 151 -50.27 8.06 -35.93
CA LYS A 151 -50.74 9.44 -36.22
C LYS A 151 -50.42 9.89 -37.64
N ALA A 152 -49.33 9.40 -38.23
CA ALA A 152 -48.94 9.68 -39.61
C ALA A 152 -49.53 8.70 -40.64
N SER A 153 -50.36 7.74 -40.22
CA SER A 153 -50.90 6.66 -41.08
C SER A 153 -49.81 5.77 -41.73
N MET A 154 -48.65 5.63 -41.09
CA MET A 154 -47.50 4.82 -41.54
C MET A 154 -47.27 3.58 -40.68
N LEU A 155 -48.31 3.07 -40.01
CA LEU A 155 -48.18 1.98 -39.03
C LEU A 155 -47.67 0.66 -39.64
N ASP A 156 -48.12 0.32 -40.84
CA ASP A 156 -47.75 -0.92 -41.52
C ASP A 156 -46.26 -0.92 -41.93
N GLU A 157 -45.75 0.22 -42.37
CA GLU A 157 -44.33 0.39 -42.71
C GLU A 157 -43.45 0.30 -41.46
N PHE A 158 -43.87 0.90 -40.35
CA PHE A 158 -43.18 0.78 -39.07
C PHE A 158 -43.10 -0.67 -38.59
N GLN A 159 -44.21 -1.41 -38.63
CA GLN A 159 -44.24 -2.83 -38.23
C GLN A 159 -43.31 -3.68 -39.10
N LYS A 160 -43.35 -3.47 -40.43
CA LYS A 160 -42.48 -4.16 -41.37
C LYS A 160 -40.99 -3.91 -41.08
N GLN A 161 -40.60 -2.64 -40.86
CA GLN A 161 -39.21 -2.28 -40.53
C GLN A 161 -38.75 -2.84 -39.18
N ARG A 162 -39.63 -2.81 -38.17
CA ARG A 162 -39.34 -3.38 -36.85
C ARG A 162 -39.08 -4.88 -36.94
N ASP A 163 -39.94 -5.60 -37.63
CA ASP A 163 -39.81 -7.05 -37.76
C ASP A 163 -38.58 -7.44 -38.59
N GLU A 164 -38.20 -6.63 -39.58
CA GLU A 164 -36.93 -6.79 -40.30
C GLU A 164 -35.71 -6.54 -39.41
N LEU A 165 -35.77 -5.54 -38.53
CA LEU A 165 -34.71 -5.25 -37.56
C LEU A 165 -34.56 -6.39 -36.54
N LEU A 166 -35.66 -6.89 -35.99
CA LEU A 166 -35.66 -7.97 -35.01
C LEU A 166 -35.13 -9.30 -35.57
N ARG A 167 -35.22 -9.52 -36.88
CA ARG A 167 -34.61 -10.70 -37.54
C ARG A 167 -33.09 -10.64 -37.67
N LYS A 168 -32.46 -9.47 -37.46
CA LYS A 168 -31.01 -9.29 -37.55
C LYS A 168 -30.27 -9.62 -36.25
N PHE A 169 -31.01 -9.88 -35.18
CA PHE A 169 -30.52 -10.23 -33.84
C PHE A 169 -31.10 -11.58 -33.42
#